data_AF-A0AAV6YT62-F1
#
_entry.id   AF-A0AAV6YT62-F1
#
_cell.length_a   1.000
_cell.length_b   1.000
_cell.length_c   1.000
_cell.angle_alpha   90.00
_cell.angle_beta   90.00
_cell.angle_gamma   90.00
#
_symmetry.space_group_name_H-M   'P 1'
#
loop_
_entity.id
_entity.type
_entity.pdbx_description
1 polymer ?
#
loop_
_entity_poly.entity_id
_entity_poly.type
_entity_poly.pdbx_seq_one_letter_code
_entity_poly.pdbx_strand_id
1 'polypeptide(L)'
;ARRCCRESECERASESHRFTSDLRQCVRLEVTPNNASVSVPELLLNLSVQNAPDLSAGVTCVFGDLAESEAILGEGTIQCSSPSLRDIPGITGGQGALHTVQLHLKSKETGLKFASTDFVFYNCTVLQSCLSCVSSAYPCHWCKFRHICTHNADECFFLEGRVNNTEVRRAMGLGGPD
;
A
#
# COMPACT_ATOMS: atom_id res chain seq x y z
N ALA A 1 -12.06 7.90 14.55
CA ALA A 1 -11.45 7.33 15.76
C ALA A 1 -12.17 6.02 16.04
N ARG A 2 -11.42 4.92 16.06
CA ARG A 2 -11.84 3.67 16.71
C ARG A 2 -12.17 4.02 18.16
N ARG A 3 -13.45 4.21 18.47
CA ARG A 3 -13.90 4.69 19.78
C ARG A 3 -14.40 3.49 20.57
N CYS A 4 -13.71 3.17 21.65
CA CYS A 4 -14.23 2.23 22.65
C CYS A 4 -15.22 3.00 23.53
N CYS A 5 -16.45 2.53 23.60
CA CYS A 5 -17.52 3.12 24.40
C CYS A 5 -18.53 2.04 24.78
N ARG A 6 -19.47 2.38 25.67
CA ARG A 6 -20.60 1.50 25.98
C ARG A 6 -21.56 1.44 24.80
N GLU A 7 -22.29 0.34 24.67
CA GLU A 7 -23.30 0.17 23.61
C GLU A 7 -24.34 1.30 23.62
N SER A 8 -24.77 1.73 24.82
CA SER A 8 -25.71 2.85 25.01
C SER A 8 -25.17 4.22 24.58
N GLU A 9 -23.86 4.36 24.45
CA GLU A 9 -23.18 5.60 24.05
C GLU A 9 -22.76 5.58 22.57
N CYS A 10 -22.96 4.45 21.89
CA CYS A 10 -22.65 4.27 20.48
C CYS A 10 -23.89 4.55 19.63
N GLU A 11 -23.84 5.61 18.84
CA GLU A 11 -24.92 5.95 17.92
C GLU A 11 -25.16 4.81 16.93
N ARG A 12 -26.42 4.40 16.79
CA ARG A 12 -26.85 3.33 15.88
C ARG A 12 -26.18 1.97 16.15
N ALA A 13 -25.78 1.70 17.40
CA ALA A 13 -25.12 0.45 17.79
C ALA A 13 -25.90 -0.83 17.41
N SER A 14 -27.24 -0.74 17.34
CA SER A 14 -28.11 -1.86 16.98
C SER A 14 -28.06 -2.26 15.50
N GLU A 15 -27.44 -1.45 14.64
CA GLU A 15 -27.29 -1.77 13.21
C GLU A 15 -26.12 -2.72 12.96
N SER A 16 -26.23 -3.50 11.88
CA SER A 16 -25.24 -4.51 11.53
C SER A 16 -23.83 -3.94 11.45
N HIS A 17 -22.91 -4.56 12.18
CA HIS A 17 -21.47 -4.24 12.22
C HIS A 17 -21.10 -2.80 12.64
N ARG A 18 -22.02 -2.02 13.25
CA ARG A 18 -21.70 -0.70 13.83
C ARG A 18 -21.07 -0.79 15.22
N PHE A 19 -21.47 -1.79 16.00
CA PHE A 19 -20.91 -2.07 17.32
C PHE A 19 -20.49 -3.54 17.40
N THR A 20 -19.44 -3.81 18.17
CA THR A 20 -19.06 -5.18 18.49
C THR A 20 -18.38 -5.27 19.85
N SER A 21 -18.67 -6.36 20.55
CA SER A 21 -17.98 -6.78 21.78
C SER A 21 -17.13 -8.04 21.56
N ASP A 22 -17.15 -8.63 20.36
CA ASP A 22 -16.36 -9.82 19.99
C ASP A 22 -15.18 -9.42 19.10
N LEU A 23 -13.97 -9.82 19.51
CA LEU A 23 -12.74 -9.62 18.75
C LEU A 23 -12.80 -10.21 17.34
N ARG A 24 -13.59 -11.26 17.11
CA ARG A 24 -13.73 -11.90 15.79
C ARG A 24 -14.47 -11.02 14.78
N GLN A 25 -15.27 -10.09 15.27
CA GLN A 25 -16.03 -9.13 14.49
C GLN A 25 -15.31 -7.79 14.32
N CYS A 26 -14.05 -7.67 14.77
CA CYS A 26 -13.25 -6.49 14.44
C CYS A 26 -13.10 -6.32 12.93
N VAL A 27 -13.13 -5.07 12.48
CA VAL A 27 -12.95 -4.71 11.07
C VAL A 27 -11.57 -5.16 10.58
N ARG A 28 -11.53 -5.79 9.41
CA ARG A 28 -10.28 -6.18 8.74
C ARG A 28 -10.23 -5.53 7.37
N LEU A 29 -9.07 -4.96 7.04
CA LEU A 29 -8.82 -4.29 5.79
C LEU A 29 -7.67 -4.98 5.07
N GLU A 30 -7.96 -5.46 3.87
CA GLU A 30 -6.97 -6.02 2.95
C GLU A 30 -6.85 -5.09 1.75
N VAL A 31 -5.63 -4.98 1.21
CA VAL A 31 -5.33 -4.09 0.08
C VAL A 31 -4.45 -4.83 -0.93
N THR A 32 -4.80 -4.70 -2.20
CA THR A 32 -4.09 -5.32 -3.32
C THR A 32 -3.91 -4.29 -4.45
N PRO A 33 -2.68 -4.00 -4.87
CA PRO A 33 -1.41 -4.39 -4.25
C PRO A 33 -1.21 -3.70 -2.88
N ASN A 34 -0.40 -4.29 -2.00
CA ASN A 34 -0.06 -3.71 -0.69
C ASN A 34 1.22 -2.86 -0.71
N ASN A 35 1.75 -2.58 -1.90
CA ASN A 35 2.97 -1.82 -2.09
C ASN A 35 2.98 -1.08 -3.43
N ALA A 36 3.78 -0.02 -3.50
CA ALA A 36 3.99 0.78 -4.70
C ALA A 36 5.41 1.34 -4.78
N SER A 37 5.94 1.47 -6.00
CA SER A 37 7.15 2.25 -6.21
C SER A 37 6.85 3.73 -5.97
N VAL A 38 7.73 4.46 -5.28
CA VAL A 38 7.59 5.90 -5.05
C VAL A 38 7.45 6.72 -6.34
N SER A 39 7.90 6.17 -7.47
CA SER A 39 7.89 6.81 -8.78
C SER A 39 6.63 6.50 -9.61
N VAL A 40 5.77 5.57 -9.18
CA VAL A 40 4.53 5.24 -9.88
C VAL A 40 3.39 6.09 -9.31
N PRO A 41 2.88 7.08 -10.06
CA PRO A 41 1.73 7.86 -9.63
C PRO A 41 0.43 7.06 -9.81
N GLU A 42 -0.56 7.38 -8.98
CA GLU A 42 -1.96 6.98 -9.17
C GLU A 42 -2.20 5.47 -9.35
N LEU A 43 -1.43 4.63 -8.64
CA LEU A 43 -1.64 3.19 -8.67
C LEU A 43 -3.04 2.87 -8.13
N LEU A 44 -3.85 2.18 -8.93
CA LEU A 44 -5.19 1.76 -8.52
C LEU A 44 -5.08 0.60 -7.53
N LEU A 45 -5.63 0.82 -6.33
CA LEU A 45 -5.66 -0.15 -5.23
C LEU A 45 -7.07 -0.72 -5.12
N ASN A 46 -7.16 -2.05 -5.01
CA ASN A 46 -8.38 -2.76 -4.65
C ASN A 46 -8.34 -3.10 -3.16
N LEU A 47 -9.30 -2.59 -2.40
CA LEU A 47 -9.44 -2.82 -0.97
C LEU A 47 -10.66 -3.71 -0.72
N SER A 48 -10.48 -4.68 0.18
CA SER A 48 -11.55 -5.52 0.70
C SER A 48 -11.68 -5.28 2.20
N VAL A 49 -12.91 -5.12 2.67
CA VAL A 49 -13.20 -4.88 4.08
C VAL A 49 -14.16 -5.93 4.61
N GLN A 50 -13.80 -6.55 5.73
CA GLN A 50 -14.63 -7.53 6.43
C GLN A 50 -15.15 -6.91 7.73
N ASN A 51 -16.34 -7.33 8.16
CA ASN A 51 -17.02 -6.83 9.35
C ASN A 51 -17.19 -5.30 9.37
N ALA A 52 -17.53 -4.72 8.22
CA ALA A 52 -17.84 -3.29 8.11
C ALA A 52 -19.36 -3.05 8.11
N PRO A 53 -19.81 -1.90 8.65
CA PRO A 53 -21.18 -1.46 8.46
C PRO A 53 -21.43 -1.05 7.01
N ASP A 54 -22.66 -0.65 6.69
CA ASP A 54 -22.98 -0.10 5.37
C ASP A 54 -22.09 1.12 5.05
N LEU A 55 -21.45 1.08 3.88
CA LEU A 55 -20.52 2.09 3.39
C LEU A 55 -21.13 2.95 2.29
N SER A 56 -22.43 2.82 1.99
CA SER A 56 -23.14 3.55 0.93
C SER A 56 -22.98 5.08 0.98
N ALA A 57 -22.77 5.66 2.16
CA ALA A 57 -22.47 7.08 2.35
C ALA A 57 -21.12 7.52 1.72
N GLY A 58 -20.27 6.56 1.36
CA GLY A 58 -18.95 6.78 0.79
C GLY A 58 -17.83 6.73 1.83
N VAL A 59 -16.62 6.48 1.33
CA VAL A 59 -15.39 6.44 2.13
C VAL A 59 -14.26 7.17 1.41
N THR A 60 -13.25 7.56 2.19
CA THR A 60 -12.02 8.19 1.69
C THR A 60 -10.84 7.35 2.16
N CYS A 61 -9.91 7.03 1.27
CA CYS A 61 -8.64 6.41 1.60
C CYS A 61 -7.66 7.48 2.11
N VAL A 62 -7.04 7.26 3.26
CA VAL A 62 -6.10 8.20 3.88
C VAL A 62 -4.75 7.51 4.09
N PHE A 63 -3.71 8.00 3.43
CA PHE A 63 -2.36 7.45 3.45
C PHE A 63 -1.50 8.20 4.47
N GLY A 64 -1.56 7.79 5.74
CA GLY A 64 -0.88 8.50 6.84
C GLY A 64 -1.26 9.99 6.85
N ASP A 65 -0.23 10.84 6.78
CA ASP A 65 -0.36 12.30 6.66
C ASP A 65 0.02 12.80 5.24
N LEU A 66 0.16 11.88 4.28
CA LEU A 66 0.69 12.19 2.94
C LEU A 66 -0.40 12.66 1.98
N ALA A 67 -1.53 11.94 1.94
CA ALA A 67 -2.60 12.22 1.00
C ALA A 67 -3.92 11.58 1.43
N GLU A 68 -5.00 12.12 0.87
CA GLU A 68 -6.33 11.50 0.88
C GLU A 68 -6.78 11.28 -0.57
N SER A 69 -7.48 10.17 -0.82
CA SER A 69 -8.02 9.81 -2.13
C SER A 69 -9.48 9.39 -1.99
N GLU A 70 -10.31 9.90 -2.89
CA GLU A 70 -11.72 9.54 -2.96
C GLU A 70 -11.88 8.09 -3.40
N ALA A 71 -12.69 7.33 -2.67
CA ALA A 71 -12.90 5.92 -2.97
C ALA A 71 -14.12 5.70 -3.87
N ILE A 72 -13.97 4.80 -4.84
CA ILE A 72 -15.07 4.31 -5.67
C ILE A 72 -15.56 2.99 -5.08
N LEU A 73 -16.85 2.92 -4.76
CA LEU A 73 -17.49 1.73 -4.20
C LEU A 73 -18.06 0.87 -5.33
N GLY A 74 -17.61 -0.38 -5.41
CA GLY A 74 -18.21 -1.45 -6.22
C GLY A 74 -18.94 -2.47 -5.36
N GLU A 75 -19.32 -3.60 -5.96
CA GLU A 75 -19.96 -4.72 -5.24
C GLU A 75 -18.96 -5.44 -4.32
N GLY A 76 -18.80 -4.94 -3.10
CA GLY A 76 -17.92 -5.53 -2.08
C GLY A 76 -16.43 -5.18 -2.23
N THR A 77 -16.07 -4.38 -3.23
CA THR A 77 -14.71 -3.88 -3.46
C THR A 77 -14.67 -2.36 -3.39
N ILE A 78 -13.64 -1.83 -2.74
CA ILE A 78 -13.39 -0.39 -2.62
C ILE A 78 -12.14 -0.08 -3.44
N GLN A 79 -12.22 0.90 -4.34
CA GLN A 79 -11.09 1.30 -5.18
C GLN A 79 -10.58 2.68 -4.81
N CYS A 80 -9.26 2.82 -4.68
CA CYS A 80 -8.58 4.09 -4.36
C CYS A 80 -7.32 4.25 -5.19
N SER A 81 -6.91 5.49 -5.46
CA SER A 81 -5.63 5.77 -6.13
C SER A 81 -4.55 6.11 -5.12
N SER A 82 -3.37 5.48 -5.23
CA SER A 82 -2.23 5.81 -4.37
C SER A 82 -1.64 7.18 -4.72
N PRO A 83 -1.11 7.93 -3.75
CA PRO A 83 -0.32 9.13 -4.05
C PRO A 83 1.01 8.77 -4.72
N SER A 84 1.56 9.72 -5.47
CA SER A 84 2.96 9.71 -5.87
C SER A 84 3.82 10.31 -4.75
N LEU A 85 4.96 9.69 -4.46
CA LEU A 85 5.91 10.20 -3.46
C LEU A 85 7.20 10.76 -4.08
N ARG A 86 7.23 10.90 -5.41
CA ARG A 86 8.43 11.29 -6.18
C ARG A 86 9.05 12.59 -5.68
N ASP A 87 8.22 13.55 -5.26
CA ASP A 87 8.65 14.90 -4.89
C ASP A 87 8.69 15.15 -3.38
N ILE A 88 8.56 14.09 -2.55
CA ILE A 88 8.56 14.22 -1.09
C ILE A 88 9.98 14.05 -0.54
N PRO A 89 10.68 15.12 -0.14
CA PRO A 89 12.13 15.08 0.13
C PRO A 89 12.51 14.20 1.33
N GLY A 90 11.61 14.01 2.29
CA GLY A 90 11.83 13.17 3.47
C GLY A 90 11.76 11.66 3.20
N ILE A 91 11.11 11.25 2.11
CA ILE A 91 10.92 9.85 1.73
C ILE A 91 11.99 9.42 0.72
N THR A 92 12.42 10.35 -0.14
CA THR A 92 13.47 10.11 -1.15
C THR A 92 14.89 10.36 -0.65
N GLY A 93 15.08 11.15 0.41
CA GLY A 93 16.39 11.68 0.81
C GLY A 93 17.08 11.06 2.02
N GLY A 94 16.43 10.20 2.83
CA GLY A 94 17.07 9.76 4.09
C GLY A 94 16.50 8.57 4.86
N GLN A 95 15.33 8.03 4.50
CA GLN A 95 14.71 6.89 5.20
C GLN A 95 14.72 5.62 4.33
N GLY A 96 15.90 5.02 4.15
CA GLY A 96 16.04 3.68 3.56
C GLY A 96 15.40 3.49 2.18
N ALA A 97 15.36 2.24 1.71
CA ALA A 97 14.69 1.89 0.45
C ALA A 97 13.17 1.72 0.60
N LEU A 98 12.64 1.77 1.83
CA LEU A 98 11.27 1.41 2.17
C LEU A 98 10.65 2.44 3.12
N HIS A 99 9.40 2.77 2.86
CA HIS A 99 8.61 3.69 3.66
C HIS A 99 7.20 3.10 3.87
N THR A 100 6.93 2.65 5.08
CA THR A 100 5.64 2.06 5.45
C THR A 100 4.72 3.13 6.03
N VAL A 101 3.49 3.20 5.53
CA VAL A 101 2.44 4.09 6.03
C VAL A 101 1.20 3.30 6.44
N GLN A 102 0.41 3.83 7.37
CA GLN A 102 -0.92 3.29 7.61
C GLN A 102 -1.92 3.85 6.60
N LEU A 103 -2.47 2.96 5.79
CA LEU A 103 -3.63 3.23 4.94
C LEU A 103 -4.88 3.06 5.79
N HIS A 104 -5.67 4.12 5.91
CA HIS A 104 -6.94 4.12 6.63
C HIS A 104 -8.13 4.27 5.69
N LEU A 105 -9.25 3.66 6.07
CA LEU A 105 -10.57 4.04 5.55
C LEU A 105 -11.24 5.02 6.50
N LYS A 106 -11.62 6.19 5.97
CA LYS A 106 -12.39 7.23 6.65
C LYS A 106 -13.82 7.22 6.13
N SER A 107 -14.79 7.06 7.02
CA SER A 107 -16.22 7.11 6.68
C SER A 107 -16.64 8.55 6.39
N LYS A 108 -17.40 8.78 5.31
CA LYS A 108 -17.99 10.10 5.02
C LYS A 108 -19.20 10.42 5.90
N GLU A 109 -19.90 9.41 6.42
CA GLU A 109 -21.02 9.58 7.36
C GLU A 109 -20.54 10.23 8.67
N THR A 110 -19.40 9.76 9.20
CA THR A 110 -18.92 10.16 10.54
C THR A 110 -17.66 11.03 10.52
N GLY A 111 -16.96 11.09 9.39
CA GLY A 111 -15.63 11.69 9.28
C GLY A 111 -14.52 10.91 10.00
N LEU A 112 -14.80 9.70 10.49
CA LEU A 112 -13.90 8.94 11.33
C LEU A 112 -13.14 7.86 10.56
N LYS A 113 -11.83 7.77 10.80
CA LYS A 113 -11.00 6.60 10.45
C LYS A 113 -11.46 5.39 11.28
N PHE A 114 -11.79 4.27 10.62
CA PHE A 114 -12.32 3.06 11.27
C PHE A 114 -11.49 1.79 10.99
N ALA A 115 -11.02 1.60 9.76
CA ALA A 115 -10.15 0.49 9.37
C ALA A 115 -8.73 0.98 9.03
N SER A 116 -7.74 0.10 9.16
CA SER A 116 -6.37 0.40 8.78
C SER A 116 -5.61 -0.85 8.37
N THR A 117 -4.61 -0.67 7.51
CA THR A 117 -3.65 -1.69 7.11
C THR A 117 -2.32 -1.03 6.72
N ASP A 118 -1.24 -1.78 6.72
CA ASP A 118 0.07 -1.27 6.32
C ASP A 118 0.17 -1.24 4.80
N PHE A 119 0.72 -0.14 4.28
CA PHE A 119 1.01 0.04 2.86
C PHE A 119 2.46 0.48 2.69
N VAL A 120 3.20 -0.19 1.80
CA VAL A 120 4.64 0.05 1.65
C VAL A 120 4.97 0.77 0.37
N PHE A 121 5.63 1.91 0.47
CA PHE A 121 6.30 2.55 -0.64
C PHE A 121 7.76 2.12 -0.70
N TYR A 122 8.24 1.69 -1.87
CA TYR A 122 9.64 1.32 -2.06
C TYR A 122 10.31 2.21 -3.11
N ASN A 123 11.60 2.46 -2.93
CA ASN A 123 12.41 3.26 -3.83
C ASN A 123 13.62 2.47 -4.30
N CYS A 124 13.56 1.92 -5.52
CA CYS A 124 14.69 1.21 -6.11
C CYS A 124 15.90 2.13 -6.36
N THR A 125 15.69 3.43 -6.59
CA THR A 125 16.78 4.36 -6.99
C THR A 125 17.83 4.61 -5.90
N VAL A 126 17.48 4.36 -4.63
CA VAL A 126 18.44 4.49 -3.52
C VAL A 126 19.38 3.28 -3.41
N LEU A 127 19.10 2.18 -4.12
CA LEU A 127 19.91 0.97 -4.11
C LEU A 127 21.08 1.13 -5.09
N GLN A 128 22.25 1.49 -4.56
CA GLN A 128 23.42 1.88 -5.36
C GLN A 128 24.29 0.71 -5.84
N SER A 129 23.93 -0.54 -5.50
CA SER A 129 24.68 -1.73 -5.94
C SER A 129 23.76 -2.76 -6.58
N CYS A 130 24.32 -3.53 -7.53
CA CYS A 130 23.62 -4.65 -8.16
C CYS A 130 23.08 -5.62 -7.11
N LEU A 131 23.93 -6.04 -6.16
CA LEU A 131 23.57 -6.98 -5.11
C LEU A 131 22.38 -6.47 -4.29
N SER A 132 22.44 -5.23 -3.78
CA SER A 132 21.34 -4.64 -3.02
C SER A 132 20.04 -4.50 -3.83
N CYS A 133 20.16 -4.16 -5.11
CA CYS A 133 19.03 -3.97 -6.02
C CYS A 133 18.26 -5.28 -6.22
N VAL A 134 18.96 -6.34 -6.64
CA VAL A 134 18.34 -7.62 -6.95
C VAL A 134 18.06 -8.47 -5.71
N SER A 135 18.59 -8.09 -4.54
CA SER A 135 18.19 -8.66 -3.25
C SER A 135 16.93 -8.02 -2.66
N SER A 136 16.46 -6.89 -3.22
CA SER A 136 15.28 -6.18 -2.73
C SER A 136 14.07 -7.10 -2.63
N ALA A 137 13.30 -6.99 -1.55
CA ALA A 137 12.01 -7.69 -1.40
C ALA A 137 10.98 -7.30 -2.47
N TYR A 138 11.18 -6.15 -3.12
CA TYR A 138 10.28 -5.53 -4.09
C TYR A 138 10.85 -5.64 -5.52
N PRO A 139 10.00 -5.53 -6.56
CA PRO A 139 10.43 -5.71 -7.95
C PRO A 139 11.33 -4.56 -8.41
N CYS A 140 12.63 -4.71 -8.15
CA CYS A 140 13.68 -3.82 -8.62
C CYS A 140 14.58 -4.55 -9.63
N HIS A 141 15.07 -3.78 -10.60
CA HIS A 141 15.88 -4.23 -11.72
C HIS A 141 17.19 -3.43 -11.74
N TRP A 142 18.31 -4.14 -11.84
CA TRP A 142 19.61 -3.49 -12.02
C TRP A 142 19.93 -3.34 -13.51
N CYS A 143 20.18 -2.11 -13.94
CA CYS A 143 20.62 -1.81 -15.31
C CYS A 143 22.16 -1.80 -15.36
N LYS A 144 22.77 -2.92 -15.78
CA LYS A 144 24.23 -3.12 -15.83
C LYS A 144 24.99 -1.96 -16.50
N PHE A 145 24.52 -1.50 -17.66
CA PHE A 145 25.21 -0.48 -18.46
C PHE A 145 24.99 0.95 -17.97
N ARG A 146 23.86 1.21 -17.30
CA ARG A 146 23.56 2.53 -16.71
C ARG A 146 24.08 2.67 -15.29
N HIS A 147 24.41 1.55 -14.65
CA HIS A 147 24.84 1.49 -13.26
C HIS A 147 23.78 2.07 -12.29
N ILE A 148 22.51 1.74 -12.53
CA ILE A 148 21.37 2.20 -11.72
C ILE A 148 20.45 1.03 -11.35
N CYS A 149 19.72 1.20 -10.25
CA CYS A 149 18.60 0.35 -9.88
C CYS A 149 17.27 1.08 -10.13
N THR A 150 16.31 0.41 -10.76
CA THR A 150 15.01 0.98 -11.13
C THR A 150 13.89 -0.01 -10.90
N HIS A 151 12.67 0.48 -10.72
CA HIS A 151 11.46 -0.35 -10.70
C HIS A 151 10.94 -0.64 -12.11
N ASN A 152 11.42 0.10 -13.13
CA ASN A 152 10.99 -0.02 -14.51
C ASN A 152 12.10 -0.59 -15.39
N ALA A 153 11.98 -1.87 -15.78
CA ALA A 153 12.97 -2.55 -16.61
C ALA A 153 13.19 -1.89 -17.99
N ASP A 154 12.21 -1.13 -18.50
CA ASP A 154 12.31 -0.44 -19.78
C ASP A 154 13.25 0.77 -19.75
N GLU A 155 13.61 1.26 -18.56
CA GLU A 155 14.67 2.26 -18.41
C GLU A 155 16.07 1.68 -18.64
N CYS A 156 16.21 0.35 -18.69
CA CYS A 156 17.44 -0.30 -19.11
C CYS A 156 17.49 -0.33 -20.66
N PHE A 157 18.40 0.46 -21.26
CA PHE A 157 18.55 0.62 -22.72
C PHE A 157 18.54 -0.68 -23.54
N PHE A 158 19.01 -1.79 -22.98
CA PHE A 158 19.11 -3.09 -23.64
C PHE A 158 18.61 -4.21 -22.72
N LEU A 159 18.01 -5.25 -23.31
CA LEU A 159 17.53 -6.44 -22.59
C LEU A 159 18.69 -7.17 -21.88
N GLU A 160 19.84 -7.24 -22.52
CA GLU A 160 21.08 -7.87 -22.01
C GLU A 160 21.68 -7.11 -20.81
N GLY A 161 21.20 -5.89 -20.55
CA GLY A 161 21.59 -5.08 -19.40
C GLY A 161 20.75 -5.29 -18.16
N ARG A 162 19.64 -6.05 -18.24
CA ARG A 162 18.69 -6.25 -17.14
C ARG A 162 19.15 -7.41 -16.24
N VAL A 163 19.24 -7.15 -14.93
CA VAL A 163 19.52 -8.18 -13.93
C VAL A 163 18.40 -8.18 -12.90
N ASN A 164 17.68 -9.30 -12.82
CA ASN A 164 16.46 -9.43 -12.00
C ASN A 164 16.65 -10.31 -10.76
N ASN A 165 17.65 -11.21 -10.75
CA ASN A 165 17.82 -12.21 -9.70
C ASN A 165 19.29 -12.38 -9.31
N THR A 166 19.52 -12.57 -8.01
CA THR A 166 20.72 -13.26 -7.50
C THR A 166 20.47 -14.76 -7.49
N GLU A 167 21.53 -15.58 -7.63
CA GLU A 167 21.43 -17.05 -7.49
C GLU A 167 20.81 -17.46 -6.14
N VAL A 168 20.97 -16.62 -5.11
CA VAL A 168 20.37 -16.79 -3.78
C VAL A 168 18.84 -16.77 -3.81
N ARG A 169 18.20 -15.91 -4.62
CA ARG A 169 16.73 -15.90 -4.76
C ARG A 169 16.19 -17.09 -5.53
N ARG A 170 16.93 -17.57 -6.54
CA ARG A 170 16.61 -18.83 -7.25
C ARG A 170 16.65 -20.02 -6.31
N ALA A 171 17.65 -20.08 -5.41
CA ALA A 171 17.74 -21.12 -4.40
C ALA A 171 16.61 -21.05 -3.34
N MET A 172 16.04 -19.86 -3.09
CA MET A 172 14.97 -19.61 -2.10
C MET A 172 13.54 -19.68 -2.69
N GLY A 173 13.36 -19.90 -4.00
CA GLY A 173 12.04 -20.00 -4.63
C GLY A 173 11.23 -18.69 -4.66
N LEU A 174 11.87 -17.54 -4.48
CA LEU A 174 11.24 -16.20 -4.46
C LEU A 174 11.37 -15.44 -5.79
N GLY A 175 11.77 -16.14 -6.87
CA GLY A 175 11.83 -15.56 -8.21
C GLY A 175 10.43 -15.48 -8.83
N GLY A 176 9.99 -14.29 -9.22
CA GLY A 176 8.82 -14.13 -10.08
C GLY A 176 9.01 -14.80 -11.45
N PRO A 177 7.94 -15.04 -12.21
CA PRO A 177 8.03 -15.67 -13.53
C PRO A 177 8.90 -14.84 -14.48
N ASP A 178 9.78 -15.54 -15.21
CA ASP A 178 10.70 -15.00 -16.21
C ASP A 178 9.98 -14.32 -17.39
#